data_AF-A0A955Z096-F1
#
_entry.id   AF-A0A955Z096-F1
#
_cell.length_a   1.000
_cell.length_b   1.000
_cell.length_c   1.000
_cell.angle_alpha   90.00
_cell.angle_beta   90.00
_cell.angle_gamma   90.00
#
_symmetry.space_group_name_H-M   'P 1'
#
loop_
_entity.id
_entity.type
_entity.pdbx_description
1 polymer ?
#
loop_
_entity_poly.entity_id
_entity_poly.type
_entity_poly.pdbx_seq_one_letter_code
_entity_poly.pdbx_strand_id
1 'polypeptide(L)'
;MSSFALRRSQRARELTPGVFVGDVTELSREALVTFLELAERGEAVDRAQLSSWLFGPYLDALSIGRHRRDDAAPSLVVEDVASEEEVVGVVARAYQGICRVLVAFHANPDPSVAARLVARGVVEPVSDERGNMGYAPLDDPGMTLTLRVLAITAAEMLTRPGRLRGDLVVNGDAVHIGERPIVSGVAIRSRQTVPWTPPRGDRESSPGWPARAPTLAELAAAADGVTPDDDAS
;
A
#
# COMPACT_ATOMS: atom_id res chain seq x y z
N MET A 1 -30.54 11.73 -6.74
CA MET A 1 -30.00 11.58 -5.37
C MET A 1 -30.02 10.09 -5.00
N SER A 2 -29.10 9.31 -5.57
CA SER A 2 -29.10 7.85 -5.42
C SER A 2 -28.31 7.42 -4.19
N SER A 3 -29.06 6.90 -3.21
CA SER A 3 -28.76 5.78 -2.33
C SER A 3 -27.28 5.46 -2.05
N PHE A 4 -26.73 6.08 -0.99
CA PHE A 4 -25.50 5.64 -0.28
C PHE A 4 -25.78 4.38 0.58
N ALA A 5 -26.51 3.42 0.04
CA ALA A 5 -26.73 2.12 0.65
C ALA A 5 -25.54 1.22 0.36
N LEU A 6 -24.53 1.26 1.24
CA LEU A 6 -23.65 0.13 1.54
C LEU A 6 -22.89 0.42 2.85
N ARG A 7 -23.63 0.55 3.96
CA ARG A 7 -23.11 0.19 5.28
C ARG A 7 -22.95 -1.33 5.37
N ARG A 8 -22.06 -1.90 4.56
CA ARG A 8 -21.43 -3.16 5.00
C ARG A 8 -20.51 -2.71 6.12
N SER A 9 -20.87 -3.01 7.36
CA SER A 9 -19.92 -3.08 8.45
C SER A 9 -18.81 -4.01 7.97
N GLN A 10 -17.73 -3.43 7.43
CA GLN A 10 -16.66 -4.20 6.82
C GLN A 10 -15.97 -4.91 7.97
N ARG A 11 -16.36 -6.17 8.16
CA ARG A 11 -15.84 -7.01 9.24
C ARG A 11 -14.33 -7.04 9.10
N ALA A 12 -13.63 -6.79 10.21
CA ALA A 12 -12.18 -6.88 10.22
C ALA A 12 -11.75 -8.26 9.74
N ARG A 13 -10.76 -8.28 8.86
CA ARG A 13 -10.19 -9.52 8.35
C ARG A 13 -9.23 -10.10 9.38
N GLU A 14 -9.36 -11.39 9.65
CA GLU A 14 -8.42 -12.08 10.53
C GLU A 14 -7.06 -12.25 9.83
N LEU A 15 -5.99 -11.90 10.55
CA LEU A 15 -4.61 -12.14 10.11
C LEU A 15 -4.27 -13.63 10.21
N THR A 16 -3.29 -14.07 9.43
CA THR A 16 -2.76 -15.44 9.51
C THR A 16 -2.23 -15.72 10.92
N PRO A 17 -2.46 -16.92 11.50
CA PRO A 17 -1.94 -17.26 12.83
C PRO A 17 -0.44 -16.99 12.97
N GLY A 18 -0.05 -16.44 14.13
CA GLY A 18 1.33 -16.00 14.40
C GLY A 18 1.75 -14.68 13.74
N VAL A 19 0.84 -13.98 13.04
CA VAL A 19 1.00 -12.60 12.61
C VAL A 19 0.16 -11.70 13.50
N PHE A 20 0.77 -10.67 14.08
CA PHE A 20 0.10 -9.72 14.95
C PHE A 20 -0.15 -8.38 14.25
N VAL A 21 -1.16 -7.65 14.70
CA VAL A 21 -1.42 -6.27 14.25
C VAL A 21 -0.17 -5.38 14.43
N GLY A 22 0.59 -5.62 15.51
CA GLY A 22 1.85 -4.95 15.77
C GLY A 22 2.88 -5.12 14.66
N ASP A 23 2.97 -6.32 14.06
CA ASP A 23 3.94 -6.63 12.99
C ASP A 23 3.60 -5.84 11.72
N VAL A 24 2.33 -5.85 11.31
CA VAL A 24 1.83 -5.07 10.16
C VAL A 24 2.13 -3.59 10.33
N THR A 25 1.91 -3.08 11.54
CA THR A 25 2.13 -1.67 11.85
C THR A 25 3.62 -1.29 11.86
N GLU A 26 4.49 -2.21 12.28
CA GLU A 26 5.94 -1.95 12.30
C GLU A 26 6.53 -1.97 10.88
N LEU A 27 6.14 -2.93 10.05
CA LEU A 27 6.59 -2.96 8.66
C LEU A 27 6.05 -1.78 7.85
N SER A 28 4.81 -1.36 8.11
CA SER A 28 4.26 -0.16 7.48
C SER A 28 5.06 1.09 7.86
N ARG A 29 5.52 1.17 9.11
CA ARG A 29 6.41 2.23 9.58
C ARG A 29 7.77 2.17 8.90
N GLU A 30 8.39 1.01 8.85
CA GLU A 30 9.69 0.81 8.21
C GLU A 30 9.64 1.20 6.72
N ALA A 31 8.59 0.78 6.01
CA ALA A 31 8.33 1.17 4.64
C ALA A 31 8.15 2.69 4.49
N LEU A 32 7.47 3.35 5.44
CA LEU A 32 7.31 4.79 5.42
C LEU A 32 8.63 5.53 5.67
N VAL A 33 9.40 5.12 6.69
CA VAL A 33 10.71 5.71 7.02
C VAL A 33 11.64 5.63 5.81
N THR A 34 11.80 4.42 5.25
CA THR A 34 12.67 4.21 4.08
C THR A 34 12.20 4.98 2.85
N PHE A 35 10.89 5.22 2.69
CA PHE A 35 10.38 6.10 1.63
C PHE A 35 10.77 7.57 1.84
N LEU A 36 10.64 8.07 3.07
CA LEU A 36 11.01 9.46 3.39
C LEU A 36 12.50 9.68 3.16
N GLU A 37 13.34 8.75 3.62
CA GLU A 37 14.79 8.76 3.38
C GLU A 37 15.15 8.69 1.89
N LEU A 38 14.41 7.89 1.10
CA LEU A 38 14.56 7.85 -0.34
C LEU A 38 14.24 9.22 -0.95
N ALA A 39 13.11 9.81 -0.59
CA ALA A 39 12.65 11.08 -1.14
C ALA A 39 13.55 12.28 -0.78
N GLU A 40 14.18 12.25 0.39
CA GLU A 40 15.15 13.27 0.83
C GLU A 40 16.39 13.36 -0.06
N ARG A 41 16.70 12.30 -0.82
CA ARG A 41 17.79 12.31 -1.81
C ARG A 41 17.49 13.19 -3.03
N GLY A 42 16.24 13.60 -3.22
CA GLY A 42 15.82 14.54 -4.25
C GLY A 42 16.19 14.07 -5.66
N GLU A 43 17.02 14.87 -6.35
CA GLU A 43 17.45 14.60 -7.74
C GLU A 43 18.35 13.36 -7.89
N ALA A 44 18.88 12.81 -6.78
CA ALA A 44 19.70 11.60 -6.80
C ALA A 44 18.88 10.29 -6.75
N VAL A 45 17.54 10.40 -6.73
CA VAL A 45 16.65 9.23 -6.78
C VAL A 45 16.59 8.68 -8.20
N ASP A 46 16.86 7.39 -8.34
CA ASP A 46 16.76 6.68 -9.61
C ASP A 46 15.73 5.54 -9.56
N ARG A 47 15.44 4.97 -10.74
CA ARG A 47 14.52 3.85 -10.88
C ARG A 47 14.92 2.63 -10.06
N ALA A 48 16.23 2.37 -9.90
CA ALA A 48 16.71 1.21 -9.16
C ALA A 48 16.42 1.35 -7.66
N GLN A 49 16.60 2.55 -7.09
CA GLN A 49 16.28 2.84 -5.71
C GLN A 49 14.77 2.79 -5.44
N LEU A 50 13.95 3.38 -6.32
CA LEU A 50 12.49 3.27 -6.21
C LEU A 50 12.04 1.81 -6.30
N SER A 51 12.62 1.03 -7.22
CA SER A 51 12.34 -0.41 -7.33
C SER A 51 12.76 -1.13 -6.05
N SER A 52 13.94 -0.85 -5.51
CA SER A 52 14.41 -1.47 -4.26
C SER A 52 13.46 -1.20 -3.09
N TRP A 53 12.85 -0.01 -3.06
CA TRP A 53 11.83 0.30 -2.06
C TRP A 53 10.52 -0.46 -2.30
N LEU A 54 10.03 -0.49 -3.54
CA LEU A 54 8.79 -1.19 -3.93
C LEU A 54 8.87 -2.71 -3.69
N PHE A 55 9.99 -3.33 -4.04
CA PHE A 55 10.22 -4.77 -3.93
C PHE A 55 10.84 -5.19 -2.58
N GLY A 56 11.13 -4.24 -1.70
CA GLY A 56 11.65 -4.49 -0.35
C GLY A 56 10.65 -4.02 0.71
N PRO A 57 10.91 -2.92 1.43
CA PRO A 57 10.10 -2.47 2.56
C PRO A 57 8.59 -2.36 2.25
N TYR A 58 8.22 -1.83 1.08
CA TYR A 58 6.81 -1.70 0.70
C TYR A 58 6.12 -3.06 0.54
N LEU A 59 6.77 -4.00 -0.16
CA LEU A 59 6.27 -5.35 -0.34
C LEU A 59 6.18 -6.11 1.00
N ASP A 60 7.16 -5.92 1.89
CA ASP A 60 7.16 -6.53 3.22
C ASP A 60 5.93 -6.07 4.02
N ALA A 61 5.65 -4.76 4.03
CA ALA A 61 4.46 -4.18 4.69
C ALA A 61 3.13 -4.75 4.14
N LEU A 62 3.07 -5.04 2.85
CA LEU A 62 1.91 -5.65 2.22
C LEU A 62 1.79 -7.15 2.51
N SER A 63 2.90 -7.88 2.51
CA SER A 63 2.93 -9.34 2.53
C SER A 63 2.43 -9.94 3.84
N ILE A 64 2.74 -9.32 4.98
CA ILE A 64 2.34 -9.79 6.32
C ILE A 64 0.85 -9.57 6.56
N GLY A 65 0.28 -8.51 5.95
CA GLY A 65 -1.15 -8.25 5.96
C GLY A 65 -1.92 -9.27 5.12
N ARG A 66 -1.39 -9.72 3.98
CA ARG A 66 -2.15 -10.54 3.02
C ARG A 66 -2.44 -11.93 3.57
N HIS A 67 -3.73 -12.19 3.82
CA HIS A 67 -4.23 -13.53 3.60
C HIS A 67 -4.33 -13.71 2.08
N ARG A 68 -3.97 -14.90 1.62
CA ARG A 68 -4.00 -15.54 0.28
C ARG A 68 -5.25 -15.28 -0.59
N ARG A 69 -5.78 -14.05 -0.60
CA ARG A 69 -6.92 -13.62 -1.39
C ARG A 69 -6.41 -13.37 -2.79
N ASP A 70 -6.59 -14.42 -3.58
CA ASP A 70 -6.44 -14.49 -5.03
C ASP A 70 -4.99 -14.36 -5.49
N ASP A 71 -4.58 -15.25 -6.40
CA ASP A 71 -3.20 -15.45 -6.88
C ASP A 71 -2.58 -14.24 -7.64
N ALA A 72 -3.15 -13.04 -7.47
CA ALA A 72 -2.61 -11.81 -7.98
C ALA A 72 -1.44 -11.35 -7.09
N ALA A 73 -0.23 -11.53 -7.61
CA ALA A 73 0.94 -10.85 -7.07
C ALA A 73 0.65 -9.33 -6.97
N PRO A 74 1.18 -8.63 -5.94
CA PRO A 74 1.18 -7.18 -5.92
C PRO A 74 1.65 -6.66 -7.27
N SER A 75 0.82 -5.86 -7.94
CA SER A 75 1.29 -5.16 -9.11
C SER A 75 2.14 -4.00 -8.61
N LEU A 76 3.44 -4.15 -8.76
CA LEU A 76 4.45 -3.15 -8.38
C LEU A 76 4.77 -2.23 -9.57
N VAL A 77 3.90 -2.23 -10.58
CA VAL A 77 4.02 -1.37 -11.75
C VAL A 77 3.69 0.06 -11.31
N VAL A 78 4.69 0.94 -11.39
CA VAL A 78 4.44 2.38 -11.45
C VAL A 78 4.16 2.64 -12.92
N GLU A 79 2.90 2.46 -13.32
CA GLU A 79 2.45 2.93 -14.64
C GLU A 79 2.83 4.42 -14.70
N ASP A 80 3.48 4.85 -15.78
CA ASP A 80 3.90 6.25 -16.05
C ASP A 80 5.36 6.66 -15.75
N VAL A 81 6.33 5.74 -15.68
CA VAL A 81 7.75 6.16 -15.54
C VAL A 81 8.63 5.65 -16.69
N ALA A 82 8.70 6.43 -17.77
CA ALA A 82 9.53 6.13 -18.94
C ALA A 82 10.99 6.60 -18.77
N SER A 83 11.23 7.61 -17.92
CA SER A 83 12.52 8.28 -17.72
C SER A 83 12.91 8.46 -16.25
N GLU A 84 14.19 8.72 -15.96
CA GLU A 84 14.66 9.00 -14.58
C GLU A 84 14.10 10.33 -14.04
N GLU A 85 13.92 11.34 -14.89
CA GLU A 85 13.30 12.61 -14.50
C GLU A 85 11.85 12.41 -14.00
N GLU A 86 11.11 11.50 -14.63
CA GLU A 86 9.77 11.12 -14.18
C GLU A 86 9.80 10.35 -12.85
N VAL A 87 10.83 9.54 -12.58
CA VAL A 87 11.02 8.88 -11.26
C VAL A 87 11.10 9.96 -10.18
N VAL A 88 12.01 10.91 -10.35
CA VAL A 88 12.23 12.02 -9.42
C VAL A 88 10.93 12.80 -9.22
N GLY A 89 10.23 13.13 -10.31
CA GLY A 89 8.96 13.84 -10.25
C GLY A 89 7.85 13.08 -9.51
N VAL A 90 7.72 11.77 -9.74
CA VAL A 90 6.72 10.93 -9.06
C VAL A 90 7.03 10.78 -7.57
N VAL A 91 8.30 10.56 -7.21
CA VAL A 91 8.74 10.47 -5.81
C VAL A 91 8.53 11.80 -5.09
N ALA A 92 8.92 12.92 -5.69
CA ALA A 92 8.73 14.25 -5.13
C ALA A 92 7.24 14.56 -4.90
N ARG A 93 6.37 14.25 -5.85
CA ARG A 93 4.91 14.42 -5.70
C ARG A 93 4.34 13.57 -4.56
N ALA A 94 4.74 12.30 -4.47
CA ALA A 94 4.31 11.41 -3.40
C ALA A 94 4.80 11.88 -2.02
N TYR A 95 6.06 12.32 -1.92
CA TYR A 95 6.63 12.90 -0.71
C TYR A 95 5.87 14.14 -0.25
N GLN A 96 5.68 15.13 -1.14
CA GLN A 96 4.91 16.33 -0.81
C GLN A 96 3.47 16.02 -0.37
N GLY A 97 2.82 15.05 -1.04
CA GLY A 97 1.48 14.60 -0.68
C GLY A 97 1.44 14.02 0.74
N ILE A 98 2.40 13.16 1.08
CA ILE A 98 2.47 12.47 2.37
C ILE A 98 2.89 13.42 3.49
N CYS A 99 3.83 14.34 3.26
CA CYS A 99 4.18 15.37 4.24
C CYS A 99 2.96 16.20 4.65
N ARG A 100 2.11 16.60 3.69
CA ARG A 100 0.85 17.33 3.99
C ARG A 100 -0.09 16.49 4.85
N VAL A 101 -0.22 15.20 4.57
CA VAL A 101 -1.06 14.28 5.37
C VAL A 101 -0.52 14.13 6.79
N LEU A 102 0.78 13.92 6.95
CA LEU A 102 1.44 13.76 8.25
C LEU A 102 1.34 15.03 9.09
N VAL A 103 1.57 16.20 8.51
CA VAL A 103 1.42 17.50 9.19
C VAL A 103 -0.03 17.72 9.61
N ALA A 104 -1.00 17.48 8.72
CA ALA A 104 -2.42 17.64 9.04
C ALA A 104 -2.86 16.71 10.18
N PHE A 105 -2.42 15.46 10.15
CA PHE A 105 -2.70 14.48 11.20
C PHE A 105 -2.06 14.84 12.54
N HIS A 106 -0.81 15.34 12.52
CA HIS A 106 -0.12 15.78 13.72
C HIS A 106 -0.82 16.97 14.37
N ALA A 107 -1.34 17.91 13.57
CA ALA A 107 -2.08 19.06 14.05
C ALA A 107 -3.45 18.67 14.63
N ASN A 108 -4.24 17.89 13.88
CA ASN A 108 -5.58 17.49 14.29
C ASN A 108 -5.97 16.10 13.75
N PRO A 109 -5.90 15.03 14.58
CA PRO A 109 -6.31 13.70 14.15
C PRO A 109 -7.84 13.63 14.00
N ASP A 110 -8.32 13.57 12.77
CA ASP A 110 -9.75 13.41 12.46
C ASP A 110 -10.12 11.92 12.38
N PRO A 111 -10.95 11.39 13.30
CA PRO A 111 -11.33 9.98 13.33
C PRO A 111 -12.15 9.54 12.10
N SER A 112 -12.79 10.48 11.38
CA SER A 112 -13.52 10.17 10.14
C SER A 112 -12.60 9.77 8.98
N VAL A 113 -11.30 10.07 9.08
CA VAL A 113 -10.29 9.72 8.06
C VAL A 113 -10.23 8.21 7.88
N ALA A 114 -10.31 7.42 8.95
CA ALA A 114 -10.30 5.95 8.88
C ALA A 114 -11.41 5.43 7.96
N ALA A 115 -12.64 5.86 8.20
CA ALA A 115 -13.81 5.45 7.40
C ALA A 115 -13.65 5.86 5.92
N ARG A 116 -13.11 7.04 5.64
CA ARG A 116 -12.87 7.52 4.27
C ARG A 116 -11.78 6.72 3.55
N LEU A 117 -10.70 6.34 4.24
CA LEU A 117 -9.61 5.55 3.66
C LEU A 117 -10.00 4.10 3.42
N VAL A 118 -10.77 3.51 4.32
CA VAL A 118 -11.37 2.18 4.13
C VAL A 118 -12.34 2.19 2.94
N ALA A 119 -13.24 3.18 2.87
CA ALA A 119 -14.19 3.32 1.75
C ALA A 119 -13.50 3.54 0.39
N ARG A 120 -12.27 4.04 0.39
CA ARG A 120 -11.45 4.25 -0.82
C ARG A 120 -10.53 3.07 -1.14
N GLY A 121 -10.56 1.99 -0.36
CA GLY A 121 -9.70 0.82 -0.59
C GLY A 121 -8.21 1.10 -0.36
N VAL A 122 -7.87 2.06 0.50
CA VAL A 122 -6.47 2.40 0.83
C VAL A 122 -5.94 1.49 1.95
N VAL A 123 -6.80 1.15 2.89
CA VAL A 123 -6.52 0.24 4.00
C VAL A 123 -7.74 -0.64 4.24
N GLU A 124 -7.54 -1.77 4.91
CA GLU A 124 -8.63 -2.59 5.43
C GLU A 124 -8.49 -2.82 6.94
N PRO A 125 -9.61 -2.94 7.68
CA PRO A 125 -9.56 -3.32 9.08
C PRO A 125 -9.10 -4.77 9.23
N VAL A 126 -8.20 -5.03 10.17
CA VAL A 126 -7.68 -6.37 10.49
C VAL A 126 -7.74 -6.68 11.98
N SER A 127 -7.78 -7.97 12.31
CA SER A 127 -7.70 -8.48 13.68
C SER A 127 -6.70 -9.62 13.80
N ASP A 128 -5.97 -9.71 14.92
CA ASP A 128 -5.07 -10.84 15.19
C ASP A 128 -5.68 -11.91 16.12
N GLU A 129 -4.97 -13.02 16.30
CA GLU A 129 -5.38 -14.15 17.16
C GLU A 129 -5.51 -13.77 18.65
N ARG A 130 -4.98 -12.61 19.07
CA ARG A 130 -5.12 -12.08 20.44
C ARG A 130 -6.32 -11.12 20.57
N GLY A 131 -7.06 -10.91 19.49
CA GLY A 131 -8.19 -9.99 19.45
C GLY A 131 -7.77 -8.52 19.34
N ASN A 132 -6.51 -8.21 19.05
CA ASN A 132 -6.13 -6.83 18.76
C ASN A 132 -6.68 -6.43 17.40
N MET A 133 -7.02 -5.16 17.26
CA MET A 133 -7.59 -4.57 16.05
C MET A 133 -6.64 -3.54 15.47
N GLY A 134 -6.57 -3.46 14.14
CA GLY A 134 -5.77 -2.45 13.44
C GLY A 134 -6.14 -2.35 11.98
N TYR A 135 -5.19 -1.84 11.19
CA TYR A 135 -5.36 -1.64 9.75
C TYR A 135 -4.17 -2.22 8.98
N ALA A 136 -4.44 -2.84 7.84
CA ALA A 136 -3.43 -3.28 6.90
C ALA A 136 -3.47 -2.42 5.62
N PRO A 137 -2.31 -2.10 5.03
CA PRO A 137 -2.26 -1.40 3.74
C PRO A 137 -2.82 -2.31 2.64
N LEU A 138 -3.59 -1.72 1.73
CA LEU A 138 -4.01 -2.38 0.50
C LEU A 138 -3.12 -1.90 -0.66
N ASP A 139 -3.11 -2.71 -1.73
CA ASP A 139 -2.38 -2.44 -2.95
C ASP A 139 -3.23 -2.92 -4.12
N ASP A 140 -3.34 -2.08 -5.13
CA ASP A 140 -4.05 -2.33 -6.38
C ASP A 140 -3.14 -1.91 -7.54
N PRO A 141 -3.15 -2.64 -8.67
CA PRO A 141 -2.32 -2.30 -9.83
C PRO A 141 -2.41 -0.86 -10.31
N GLY A 142 -3.59 -0.22 -10.19
CA GLY A 142 -3.79 1.18 -10.57
C GLY A 142 -3.40 2.19 -9.49
N MET A 143 -2.85 1.77 -8.35
CA MET A 143 -2.43 2.72 -7.31
C MET A 143 -1.18 3.48 -7.71
N THR A 144 -1.32 4.81 -7.75
CA THR A 144 -0.21 5.74 -7.84
C THR A 144 0.74 5.59 -6.65
N LEU A 145 2.01 5.95 -6.82
CA LEU A 145 2.98 5.94 -5.71
C LEU A 145 2.48 6.71 -4.49
N THR A 146 1.80 7.84 -4.68
CA THR A 146 1.20 8.62 -3.59
C THR A 146 0.17 7.82 -2.82
N LEU A 147 -0.70 7.04 -3.48
CA LEU A 147 -1.69 6.21 -2.80
C LEU A 147 -1.04 5.02 -2.08
N ARG A 148 0.01 4.43 -2.66
CA ARG A 148 0.78 3.34 -2.03
C ARG A 148 1.44 3.79 -0.73
N VAL A 149 2.10 4.96 -0.76
CA VAL A 149 2.70 5.53 0.46
C VAL A 149 1.59 5.93 1.44
N LEU A 150 0.48 6.50 0.97
CA LEU A 150 -0.66 6.80 1.84
C LEU A 150 -1.22 5.54 2.52
N ALA A 151 -1.25 4.38 1.85
CA ALA A 151 -1.73 3.13 2.42
C ALA A 151 -0.91 2.68 3.62
N ILE A 152 0.42 2.65 3.48
CA ILE A 152 1.33 2.29 4.59
C ILE A 152 1.29 3.34 5.70
N THR A 153 1.24 4.63 5.35
CA THR A 153 1.11 5.73 6.33
C THR A 153 -0.20 5.60 7.11
N ALA A 154 -1.31 5.32 6.44
CA ALA A 154 -2.60 5.13 7.07
C ALA A 154 -2.65 3.91 8.00
N ALA A 155 -2.04 2.78 7.60
CA ALA A 155 -1.95 1.59 8.44
C ALA A 155 -1.26 1.89 9.77
N GLU A 156 -0.17 2.68 9.74
CA GLU A 156 0.51 3.14 10.96
C GLU A 156 -0.32 4.15 11.77
N MET A 157 -0.76 5.24 11.11
CA MET A 157 -1.50 6.34 11.73
C MET A 157 -2.75 5.87 12.45
N LEU A 158 -3.52 4.98 11.83
CA LEU A 158 -4.81 4.56 12.34
C LEU A 158 -4.69 3.48 13.42
N THR A 159 -3.64 2.65 13.37
CA THR A 159 -3.44 1.58 14.35
C THR A 159 -2.74 2.12 15.62
N ARG A 160 -1.76 3.02 15.48
CA ARG A 160 -0.99 3.58 16.61
C ARG A 160 -0.84 5.10 16.51
N PRO A 161 -1.95 5.87 16.57
CA PRO A 161 -1.93 7.32 16.32
C PRO A 161 -0.99 8.09 17.26
N GLY A 162 -0.95 7.71 18.54
CA GLY A 162 -0.10 8.37 19.54
C GLY A 162 1.40 8.17 19.32
N ARG A 163 1.82 7.00 18.80
CA ARG A 163 3.24 6.68 18.55
C ARG A 163 3.76 7.51 17.38
N LEU A 164 3.10 7.43 16.22
CA LEU A 164 3.52 8.19 15.05
C LEU A 164 3.52 9.69 15.32
N ARG A 165 2.49 10.23 16.01
CA ARG A 165 2.45 11.65 16.37
C ARG A 165 3.61 12.06 17.28
N GLY A 166 3.95 11.22 18.25
CA GLY A 166 5.04 11.48 19.20
C GLY A 166 6.44 11.33 18.62
N ASP A 167 6.57 10.61 17.50
CA ASP A 167 7.83 10.38 16.82
C ASP A 167 8.00 11.31 15.60
N LEU A 168 6.94 11.98 15.13
CA LEU A 168 7.01 12.90 14.01
C LEU A 168 7.82 14.14 14.36
N VAL A 169 8.85 14.41 13.55
CA VAL A 169 9.67 15.63 13.62
C VAL A 169 9.42 16.43 12.36
N VAL A 170 8.92 17.67 12.52
CA VAL A 170 8.63 18.58 11.40
C VAL A 170 9.61 19.75 11.47
N ASN A 171 10.50 19.84 10.49
CA ASN A 171 11.54 20.87 10.39
C ASN A 171 11.38 21.65 9.09
N GLY A 172 10.63 22.75 9.12
CA GLY A 172 10.29 23.49 7.91
C GLY A 172 9.43 22.64 6.96
N ASP A 173 9.93 22.39 5.76
CA ASP A 173 9.26 21.55 4.75
C ASP A 173 9.63 20.05 4.83
N ALA A 174 10.57 19.69 5.71
CA ALA A 174 11.01 18.31 5.90
C ALA A 174 10.22 17.62 7.04
N VAL A 175 9.85 16.36 6.81
CA VAL A 175 9.16 15.51 7.78
C VAL A 175 9.96 14.24 7.98
N HIS A 176 10.39 14.00 9.21
CA HIS A 176 11.09 12.78 9.59
C HIS A 176 10.35 12.05 10.71
N ILE A 177 10.62 10.76 10.85
CA ILE A 177 10.09 9.93 11.94
C ILE A 177 11.27 9.55 12.82
N GLY A 178 11.30 10.05 14.06
CA GLY A 178 12.38 9.84 15.00
C GLY A 178 12.60 8.37 15.35
N GLU A 179 13.86 7.99 15.50
CA GLU A 179 14.28 6.70 16.04
C GLU A 179 14.06 6.69 17.56
N ARG A 180 12.90 6.22 18.01
CA ARG A 180 12.75 5.78 19.40
C ARG A 180 12.96 4.27 19.48
N PRO A 181 13.87 3.78 20.33
CA PRO A 181 14.02 2.35 20.56
C PRO A 181 12.69 1.80 21.07
N ILE A 182 12.24 0.72 20.46
CA ILE A 182 10.98 0.07 20.79
C ILE A 182 11.08 -0.45 22.22
N VAL A 183 10.35 0.16 23.16
CA VAL A 183 10.12 -0.41 24.49
C VAL A 183 9.09 -1.52 24.37
N SER A 184 9.38 -2.55 23.57
CA SER A 184 8.60 -3.78 23.56
C SER A 184 9.59 -4.92 23.71
N GLY A 185 9.46 -5.67 24.80
CA GLY A 185 10.22 -6.89 25.06
C GLY A 185 9.90 -8.04 24.11
N VAL A 186 9.28 -7.76 22.96
CA VAL A 186 9.12 -8.70 21.86
C VAL A 186 10.27 -8.43 20.91
N ALA A 187 11.35 -9.19 21.08
CA ALA A 187 12.40 -9.24 20.08
C ALA A 187 11.75 -9.60 18.74
N ILE A 188 11.72 -8.64 17.82
CA ILE A 188 11.56 -8.92 16.39
C ILE A 188 12.77 -9.81 16.07
N ARG A 189 12.56 -11.13 16.11
CA ARG A 189 13.54 -12.05 15.56
C ARG A 189 13.67 -11.63 14.12
N SER A 190 14.82 -11.03 13.80
CA SER A 190 15.39 -10.93 12.47
C SER A 190 15.01 -12.21 11.72
N ARG A 191 13.92 -12.15 10.96
CA ARG A 191 13.56 -13.22 10.05
C ARG A 191 14.39 -12.91 8.84
N GLN A 192 15.29 -13.84 8.53
CA GLN A 192 15.97 -13.92 7.26
C GLN A 192 14.98 -13.54 6.17
N THR A 193 15.29 -12.46 5.44
CA THR A 193 14.76 -12.22 4.11
C THR A 193 14.93 -13.53 3.36
N VAL A 194 13.85 -14.28 3.20
CA VAL A 194 13.87 -15.43 2.29
C VAL A 194 14.00 -14.78 0.92
N PRO A 195 15.12 -14.96 0.19
CA PRO A 195 15.24 -14.38 -1.13
C PRO A 195 14.10 -14.92 -1.97
N TRP A 196 13.20 -14.03 -2.38
CA TRP A 196 12.12 -14.35 -3.28
C TRP A 196 12.74 -14.99 -4.52
N THR A 197 12.44 -16.27 -4.72
CA THR A 197 12.88 -17.02 -5.89
C THR A 197 11.66 -17.13 -6.79
N PRO A 198 11.69 -16.59 -8.03
CA PRO A 198 10.57 -16.77 -8.95
C PRO A 198 10.34 -18.27 -9.15
N PRO A 199 9.09 -18.74 -9.23
CA PRO A 199 8.80 -20.14 -9.53
C PRO A 199 9.51 -20.54 -10.83
N ARG A 200 10.38 -21.57 -10.75
CA ARG A 200 11.00 -22.19 -11.92
C ARG A 200 9.99 -23.16 -12.55
N GLY A 201 9.54 -22.83 -13.76
CA GLY A 201 8.43 -23.47 -14.48
C GLY A 201 7.15 -22.68 -14.21
N ASP A 202 6.54 -21.95 -15.15
CA ASP A 202 6.30 -22.26 -16.55
C ASP A 202 6.43 -21.00 -17.41
N ARG A 203 7.42 -20.94 -18.29
CA ARG A 203 7.52 -19.88 -19.32
C ARG A 203 6.71 -20.20 -20.58
N GLU A 204 6.14 -21.40 -20.68
CA GLU A 204 5.48 -21.88 -21.91
C GLU A 204 3.95 -21.98 -21.81
N SER A 205 3.34 -21.65 -20.66
CA SER A 205 1.90 -21.84 -20.44
C SER A 205 1.11 -20.56 -20.16
N SER A 206 1.75 -19.37 -20.18
CA SER A 206 1.01 -18.12 -20.09
C SER A 206 0.26 -17.89 -21.41
N PRO A 207 -1.08 -17.75 -21.40
CA PRO A 207 -1.82 -17.36 -22.61
C PRO A 207 -1.25 -16.04 -23.10
N GLY A 208 -0.88 -16.00 -24.38
CA GLY A 208 -0.12 -14.91 -24.99
C GLY A 208 -0.70 -13.53 -24.64
N TRP A 209 0.05 -12.76 -23.86
CA TRP A 209 -0.21 -11.35 -23.63
C TRP A 209 -0.01 -10.61 -24.96
N PRO A 210 -0.97 -9.77 -25.42
CA PRO A 210 -0.77 -9.00 -26.63
C PRO A 210 0.39 -8.00 -26.43
N ALA A 211 1.28 -7.93 -27.43
CA ALA A 211 2.47 -7.06 -27.43
C ALA A 211 2.17 -5.55 -27.41
N ARG A 212 0.90 -5.17 -27.31
CA ARG A 212 0.43 -3.79 -27.15
C ARG A 212 -0.89 -3.79 -26.37
N ALA A 213 -1.10 -2.74 -25.59
CA ALA A 213 -2.38 -2.52 -24.92
C ALA A 213 -3.52 -2.41 -25.96
N PRO A 214 -4.70 -2.99 -25.69
CA PRO A 214 -5.86 -2.82 -26.55
C PRO A 214 -6.30 -1.35 -26.56
N THR A 215 -6.67 -0.89 -27.74
CA THR A 215 -7.20 0.46 -27.96
C THR A 215 -8.60 0.60 -27.37
N LEU A 216 -9.02 1.84 -27.06
CA LEU A 216 -10.37 2.15 -26.58
C LEU A 216 -11.47 1.61 -27.51
N ALA A 217 -11.21 1.53 -28.82
CA ALA A 217 -12.12 0.94 -29.79
C ALA A 217 -12.24 -0.59 -29.65
N GLU A 218 -11.15 -1.29 -29.32
CA GLU A 218 -11.15 -2.74 -29.09
C GLU A 218 -11.86 -3.10 -27.77
N LEU A 219 -11.75 -2.24 -26.76
CA LEU A 219 -12.49 -2.39 -25.50
C LEU A 219 -14.00 -2.11 -25.67
N ALA A 220 -14.38 -1.16 -26.53
CA ALA A 220 -15.78 -0.89 -26.84
C ALA A 220 -16.44 -2.04 -27.62
N ALA A 221 -15.74 -2.62 -28.59
CA ALA A 221 -16.25 -3.75 -29.37
C ALA A 221 -16.46 -5.03 -28.54
N ALA A 222 -15.67 -5.24 -27.49
CA ALA A 222 -15.84 -6.35 -26.56
C ALA A 222 -17.05 -6.18 -25.62
N ALA A 223 -17.50 -4.94 -25.39
CA ALA A 223 -18.66 -4.64 -24.55
C ALA A 223 -19.99 -4.80 -25.29
N ASP A 224 -20.02 -4.60 -26.61
CA ASP A 224 -21.23 -4.73 -27.45
C ASP A 224 -21.58 -6.18 -27.81
N GLY A 225 -20.75 -7.16 -27.42
CA GLY A 225 -20.95 -8.59 -27.71
C GLY A 225 -21.87 -9.35 -26.74
N VAL A 226 -22.44 -8.69 -25.71
CA VAL A 226 -23.37 -9.34 -24.78
C VAL A 226 -24.79 -9.17 -25.29
N THR A 227 -25.21 -10.07 -26.19
CA THR A 227 -26.64 -10.26 -26.48
C THR A 227 -27.32 -10.84 -25.24
N PRO A 228 -28.41 -10.23 -24.72
CA PRO A 228 -29.18 -10.84 -23.64
C PRO A 228 -29.88 -12.09 -24.19
N ASP A 229 -29.71 -13.22 -23.50
CA ASP A 229 -30.49 -14.44 -23.71
C ASP A 229 -31.99 -14.11 -23.49
N ASP A 230 -32.76 -14.30 -24.55
CA ASP A 230 -34.21 -14.49 -24.51
C ASP A 230 -34.47 -15.88 -23.92
N ASP A 231 -34.81 -15.94 -22.62
CA ASP A 231 -35.49 -17.10 -22.04
C ASP A 231 -36.84 -16.66 -21.47
N ALA A 232 -37.83 -16.67 -22.36
CA ALA A 232 -39.23 -16.84 -22.02
C ALA A 232 -39.65 -18.26 -22.42
N SER A 233 -39.83 -19.14 -21.43
CA SER A 233 -40.76 -20.28 -21.44
C SER A 233 -41.02 -20.77 -20.03
#